data_AF-A0A7K3J175-F1
#
_entry.id   AF-A0A7K3J175-F1
#
_cell.length_a   1.000
_cell.length_b   1.000
_cell.length_c   1.000
_cell.angle_alpha   90.00
_cell.angle_beta   90.00
_cell.angle_gamma   90.00
#
_symmetry.space_group_name_H-M   'P 1'
#
loop_
_entity.id
_entity.type
_entity.pdbx_description
1 polymer ?
#
loop_
_entity_poly.entity_id
_entity_poly.type
_entity_poly.pdbx_seq_one_letter_code
_entity_poly.pdbx_strand_id
1 'polypeptide(L)'
;ASDGVFMYVPGGVVLSKPVQVVNLVEADSDIFNQHRNLIIAEDNTDTTLIICDHTLSPHNFLTNAVTEIYVGENARFDIIRVQNEHNNAAKITHTFIHQGKNSRTSSNNITL
;
A
#
# COMPACT_ATOMS: atom_id res chain seq x y z
N ALA A 1 0.24 9.53 12.99
CA ALA A 1 0.94 8.61 12.08
C ALA A 1 2.42 8.87 12.27
N SER A 2 3.19 7.82 12.52
CA SER A 2 4.61 7.96 12.86
C SER A 2 5.50 7.87 11.62
N ASP A 3 5.02 7.21 10.56
CA ASP A 3 5.74 7.02 9.29
C ASP A 3 4.80 6.58 8.14
N GLY A 4 5.33 6.45 6.92
CA GLY A 4 4.69 5.84 5.76
C GLY A 4 5.41 6.18 4.45
N VAL A 5 4.84 5.73 3.33
CA VAL A 5 5.45 5.92 2.00
C VAL A 5 4.72 6.99 1.21
N PHE A 6 5.49 7.92 0.65
CA PHE A 6 5.04 8.81 -0.42
C PHE A 6 5.57 8.33 -1.77
N MET A 7 4.67 8.06 -2.72
CA MET A 7 5.00 7.69 -4.10
C MET A 7 4.37 8.70 -5.06
N TYR A 8 5.18 9.28 -5.94
CA TYR A 8 4.74 10.20 -6.99
C TYR A 8 5.20 9.67 -8.35
N VAL A 9 4.23 9.45 -9.25
CA VAL A 9 4.47 9.04 -10.63
C VAL A 9 4.07 10.19 -11.55
N PRO A 10 5.04 10.86 -12.21
CA PRO A 10 4.76 11.97 -13.11
C PRO A 10 3.90 11.56 -14.31
N GLY A 11 3.14 12.50 -14.86
CA GLY A 11 2.22 12.25 -15.97
C GLY A 11 2.89 11.60 -17.19
N GLY A 12 2.18 10.66 -17.82
CA GLY A 12 2.66 9.92 -19.00
C GLY A 12 3.73 8.86 -18.72
N VAL A 13 4.15 8.68 -17.46
CA VAL A 13 5.12 7.64 -17.10
C VAL A 13 4.44 6.28 -17.05
N VAL A 14 5.03 5.31 -17.77
CA VAL A 14 4.64 3.90 -17.75
C VAL A 14 5.76 3.09 -17.11
N LEU A 15 5.49 2.46 -15.97
CA LEU A 15 6.46 1.61 -15.30
C LEU A 15 6.37 0.17 -15.82
N SER A 16 7.50 -0.36 -16.30
CA SER A 16 7.61 -1.74 -16.77
C SER A 16 7.63 -2.77 -15.64
N LYS A 17 7.83 -2.33 -14.40
CA LYS A 17 7.90 -3.16 -13.19
C LYS A 17 7.12 -2.51 -12.06
N PRO A 18 6.50 -3.29 -11.18
CA PRO A 18 5.82 -2.76 -10.01
C PRO A 18 6.80 -2.13 -9.02
N VAL A 19 6.34 -1.11 -8.29
CA VAL A 19 6.99 -0.64 -7.08
C VAL A 19 6.53 -1.53 -5.93
N GLN A 20 7.46 -2.08 -5.14
CA GLN A 20 7.15 -2.92 -4.01
C GLN A 20 7.52 -2.21 -2.70
N VAL A 21 6.55 -2.11 -1.80
CA VAL A 21 6.73 -1.67 -0.41
C VAL A 21 6.66 -2.91 0.47
N VAL A 22 7.71 -3.15 1.25
CA VAL A 22 7.78 -4.26 2.20
C VAL A 22 7.76 -3.68 3.60
N ASN A 23 6.67 -3.91 4.33
CA ASN A 23 6.56 -3.58 5.74
C ASN A 23 7.02 -4.78 6.55
N LEU A 24 8.16 -4.63 7.22
CA LEU A 24 8.70 -5.62 8.16
C LEU A 24 8.53 -5.09 9.58
N VAL A 25 7.78 -5.84 10.38
CA VAL A 25 7.50 -5.49 11.76
C VAL A 25 8.29 -6.44 12.67
N GLU A 26 9.17 -5.88 13.48
CA GLU A 26 9.96 -6.60 14.47
C GLU A 26 9.98 -5.79 15.77
N ALA A 27 9.77 -6.46 16.90
CA ALA A 27 9.87 -5.88 18.22
C ALA A 27 10.09 -6.96 19.28
N ASP A 28 10.65 -6.54 20.41
CA ASP A 28 10.85 -7.35 21.63
C ASP A 28 9.63 -7.33 22.58
N SER A 29 8.56 -6.63 22.19
CA SER A 29 7.32 -6.50 22.95
C SER A 29 6.12 -6.37 22.02
N ASP A 30 4.93 -6.42 22.59
CA ASP A 30 3.70 -6.09 21.88
C ASP A 30 3.75 -4.62 21.41
N ILE A 31 3.36 -4.37 20.16
CA ILE A 31 3.38 -3.01 19.60
C ILE A 31 2.13 -2.69 18.78
N PHE A 32 1.85 -1.40 18.71
CA PHE A 32 0.82 -0.81 17.86
C PHE A 32 1.47 0.07 16.79
N ASN A 33 1.25 -0.27 15.52
CA ASN A 33 1.83 0.43 14.37
C ASN A 33 0.76 1.21 13.62
N GLN A 34 1.07 2.46 13.28
CA GLN A 34 0.17 3.34 12.53
C GLN A 34 0.90 4.04 11.39
N HIS A 35 0.85 3.46 10.19
CA HIS A 35 1.47 4.03 9.00
C HIS A 35 0.43 4.60 8.03
N ARG A 36 0.81 5.69 7.35
CA ARG A 36 -0.03 6.36 6.36
C ARG A 36 0.73 6.59 5.06
N ASN A 37 0.22 6.01 3.98
CA ASN A 37 0.81 6.11 2.66
C ASN A 37 0.02 7.09 1.80
N LEU A 38 0.73 7.87 0.99
CA LEU A 38 0.15 8.76 -0.01
C LEU A 38 0.75 8.43 -1.38
N ILE A 39 -0.12 8.07 -2.32
CA ILE A 39 0.26 7.67 -3.66
C ILE A 39 -0.40 8.62 -4.67
N ILE A 40 0.40 9.24 -5.52
CA ILE A 40 -0.04 10.12 -6.58
C ILE A 40 0.43 9.52 -7.91
N ALA A 41 -0.52 9.11 -8.74
CA ALA A 41 -0.29 8.71 -10.12
C ALA A 41 -0.97 9.74 -11.03
N GLU A 42 -0.18 10.57 -11.71
CA GLU A 42 -0.72 11.64 -12.56
C GLU A 42 -1.37 11.11 -13.84
N ASP A 43 -1.85 12.04 -14.68
CA ASP A 43 -2.59 11.70 -15.89
C ASP A 43 -1.77 10.81 -16.84
N ASN A 44 -2.47 9.89 -17.51
CA ASN A 44 -1.90 8.98 -18.52
C ASN A 44 -0.75 8.09 -18.01
N THR A 45 -0.62 7.87 -16.71
CA THR A 45 0.37 6.91 -16.16
C THR A 45 -0.12 5.46 -16.23
N ASP A 46 0.80 4.50 -16.23
CA ASP A 46 0.48 3.08 -15.96
C ASP A 46 1.49 2.54 -14.94
N THR A 47 0.99 2.16 -13.76
CA THR A 47 1.84 1.72 -12.64
C THR A 47 1.14 0.69 -11.75
N THR A 48 1.94 -0.17 -11.13
CA THR A 48 1.48 -1.14 -10.13
C THR A 48 2.24 -0.93 -8.82
N LEU A 49 1.51 -0.91 -7.71
CA LEU A 49 2.04 -0.91 -6.35
C LEU A 49 1.75 -2.26 -5.69
N ILE A 50 2.79 -2.89 -5.15
CA ILE A 50 2.67 -4.08 -4.32
C ILE A 50 3.03 -3.71 -2.89
N ILE A 51 2.15 -4.01 -1.93
CA ILE A 51 2.41 -3.87 -0.50
C ILE A 51 2.48 -5.26 0.12
N CYS A 52 3.62 -5.63 0.67
CA CYS A 52 3.82 -6.88 1.39
C CYS A 52 4.00 -6.60 2.88
N ASP A 53 3.24 -7.30 3.70
CA ASP A 53 3.27 -7.13 5.15
C ASP A 53 3.77 -8.40 5.82
N HIS A 54 4.79 -8.26 6.67
CA HIS A 54 5.44 -9.35 7.39
C HIS A 54 5.73 -8.97 8.85
N THR A 55 5.64 -9.94 9.74
CA THR A 55 6.12 -9.83 11.13
C THR A 55 7.25 -10.83 11.36
N LEU A 56 8.31 -10.41 12.03
CA LEU A 56 9.53 -11.22 12.22
C LEU A 56 9.68 -11.82 13.62
N SER A 57 8.82 -11.46 14.57
CA SER A 57 8.80 -12.02 15.92
C SER A 57 7.38 -12.48 16.31
N PRO A 58 7.21 -13.35 17.33
CA PRO A 58 5.91 -13.95 17.65
C PRO A 58 5.06 -13.11 18.64
N HIS A 59 5.36 -11.82 18.80
CA HIS A 59 4.61 -10.92 19.69
C HIS A 59 3.24 -10.53 19.12
N ASN A 60 2.41 -9.87 19.93
CA ASN A 60 1.15 -9.33 19.43
C ASN A 60 1.42 -8.02 18.67
N PHE A 61 0.95 -7.97 17.44
CA PHE A 61 1.04 -6.77 16.60
C PHE A 61 -0.35 -6.29 16.26
N LEU A 62 -0.62 -5.01 16.47
CA LEU A 62 -1.77 -4.35 15.87
C LEU A 62 -1.28 -3.32 14.86
N THR A 63 -1.61 -3.51 13.59
CA THR A 63 -1.27 -2.54 12.53
C THR A 63 -2.55 -1.85 12.05
N ASN A 64 -2.57 -0.52 12.14
CA ASN A 64 -3.59 0.32 11.51
C ASN A 64 -2.97 1.08 10.33
N ALA A 65 -3.28 0.63 9.12
CA ALA A 65 -2.71 1.12 7.88
C ALA A 65 -3.72 1.98 7.11
N VAL A 66 -3.31 3.18 6.69
CA VAL A 66 -4.08 3.99 5.74
C VAL A 66 -3.26 4.16 4.46
N THR A 67 -3.90 4.01 3.30
CA THR A 67 -3.31 4.31 2.00
C THR A 67 -4.27 5.17 1.19
N GLU A 68 -3.85 6.38 0.86
CA GLU A 68 -4.58 7.35 0.05
C GLU A 68 -3.96 7.37 -1.35
N ILE A 69 -4.78 7.20 -2.37
CA ILE A 69 -4.34 7.01 -3.76
C ILE A 69 -5.10 7.99 -4.64
N TYR A 70 -4.38 8.81 -5.39
CA TYR A 70 -4.92 9.74 -6.37
C TYR A 70 -4.47 9.29 -7.76
N VAL A 71 -5.44 8.92 -8.60
CA VAL A 71 -5.21 8.39 -9.94
C VAL A 71 -5.73 9.43 -10.95
N GLY A 72 -4.85 9.98 -11.78
CA GLY A 72 -5.13 11.03 -12.75
C GLY A 72 -6.02 10.60 -13.91
N GLU A 73 -6.38 11.53 -14.79
CA GLU A 73 -7.18 11.26 -15.98
C GLU A 73 -6.47 10.27 -16.93
N ASN A 74 -7.23 9.31 -17.48
CA ASN A 74 -6.74 8.23 -18.34
C ASN A 74 -5.61 7.37 -17.74
N ALA A 75 -5.32 7.49 -16.44
CA ALA A 75 -4.28 6.72 -15.79
C ALA A 75 -4.76 5.32 -15.42
N ARG A 76 -3.82 4.37 -15.41
CA ARG A 76 -4.00 3.01 -14.90
C ARG A 76 -3.16 2.82 -13.64
N PHE A 77 -3.80 2.31 -12.60
CA PHE A 77 -3.16 2.03 -11.33
C PHE A 77 -3.61 0.68 -10.79
N ASP A 78 -2.69 -0.20 -10.42
CA ASP A 78 -3.01 -1.48 -9.80
C ASP A 78 -2.38 -1.52 -8.39
N ILE A 79 -3.17 -1.77 -7.33
CA ILE A 79 -2.65 -2.07 -6.00
C ILE A 79 -2.89 -3.53 -5.64
N ILE A 80 -1.83 -4.19 -5.19
CA ILE A 80 -1.85 -5.57 -4.70
C ILE A 80 -1.30 -5.56 -3.28
N ARG A 81 -2.12 -6.00 -2.32
CA ARG A 81 -1.69 -6.22 -0.94
C ARG A 81 -1.54 -7.70 -0.68
N VAL A 82 -0.41 -8.10 -0.10
CA VAL A 82 -0.15 -9.46 0.38
C VAL A 82 0.16 -9.38 1.87
N GLN A 83 -0.77 -9.87 2.68
CA GLN A 83 -0.60 -10.01 4.11
C GLN A 83 -0.12 -11.43 4.42
N ASN A 84 1.12 -11.52 4.91
CA ASN A 84 1.74 -12.77 5.37
C ASN A 84 2.47 -12.47 6.68
N GLU A 85 1.67 -12.28 7.73
CA GLU A 85 2.09 -11.93 9.08
C GLU A 85 1.88 -13.13 10.02
N HIS A 86 2.50 -13.11 11.19
CA HIS A 86 2.36 -14.14 12.22
C HIS A 86 0.91 -14.20 12.73
N ASN A 87 0.47 -15.36 13.23
CA ASN A 87 -0.90 -15.57 13.72
C ASN A 87 -1.33 -14.64 14.87
N ASN A 88 -0.36 -14.00 15.54
CA ASN A 88 -0.60 -13.03 16.61
C ASN A 88 -0.73 -11.58 16.10
N ALA A 89 -0.68 -11.38 14.78
CA ALA A 89 -0.86 -10.08 14.16
C ALA A 89 -2.32 -9.83 13.82
N ALA A 90 -2.80 -8.63 14.13
CA ALA A 90 -4.07 -8.09 13.73
C ALA A 90 -3.85 -6.85 12.85
N LYS A 91 -4.65 -6.74 11.78
CA LYS A 91 -4.50 -5.65 10.80
C LYS A 91 -5.83 -5.00 10.47
N ILE A 92 -5.83 -3.67 10.54
CA ILE A 92 -6.91 -2.81 10.07
C ILE A 92 -6.35 -2.02 8.90
N THR A 93 -6.91 -2.21 7.71
CA THR A 93 -6.45 -1.55 6.49
C THR A 93 -7.56 -0.65 5.92
N HIS A 94 -7.20 0.59 5.65
CA HIS A 94 -8.04 1.57 4.96
C HIS A 94 -7.37 1.96 3.63
N THR A 95 -8.09 1.79 2.53
CA THR A 95 -7.63 2.19 1.19
C THR A 95 -8.64 3.16 0.60
N PHE A 96 -8.19 4.39 0.33
CA PHE A 96 -9.00 5.44 -0.29
C PHE A 96 -8.45 5.71 -1.69
N ILE A 97 -9.29 5.59 -2.72
CA ILE A 97 -8.89 5.76 -4.11
C ILE A 97 -9.74 6.86 -4.73
N HIS A 98 -9.08 7.95 -5.11
CA HIS A 98 -9.65 9.03 -5.89
C HIS A 98 -9.34 8.80 -7.37
N GLN A 99 -10.38 8.56 -8.16
CA GLN A 99 -10.26 8.28 -9.59
C GLN A 99 -10.59 9.51 -10.44
N GLY A 100 -9.65 9.92 -11.28
CA GLY A 100 -9.84 10.88 -12.34
C GLY A 100 -10.68 10.31 -13.49
N LYS A 101 -11.08 11.18 -14.41
CA LYS A 101 -11.89 10.81 -15.57
C LYS A 101 -11.19 9.72 -16.38
N ASN A 102 -11.94 8.72 -16.84
CA ASN A 102 -11.42 7.61 -17.67
C ASN A 102 -10.23 6.83 -17.06
N SER A 103 -9.93 7.00 -15.77
CA SER A 103 -8.92 6.20 -15.09
C SER A 103 -9.42 4.78 -14.85
N ARG A 104 -8.48 3.84 -14.69
CA ARG A 104 -8.77 2.46 -14.34
C ARG A 104 -7.93 2.03 -13.15
N THR A 105 -8.59 1.54 -12.11
CA THR A 105 -7.92 1.00 -10.93
C THR A 105 -8.29 -0.45 -10.65
N SER A 106 -7.32 -1.25 -10.19
CA SER A 106 -7.58 -2.54 -9.53
C SER A 106 -7.07 -2.50 -8.10
N SER A 107 -7.80 -3.12 -7.17
CA SER A 107 -7.40 -3.29 -5.78
C SER A 107 -7.59 -4.73 -5.37
N ASN A 108 -6.48 -5.42 -5.09
CA ASN A 108 -6.45 -6.82 -4.74
C ASN A 108 -5.85 -6.98 -3.35
N ASN A 109 -6.55 -7.68 -2.46
CA ASN A 109 -6.07 -7.98 -1.12
C ASN A 109 -5.99 -9.50 -0.97
N ILE A 110 -4.81 -9.99 -0.65
CA ILE A 110 -4.50 -11.41 -0.48
C ILE A 110 -4.03 -11.59 0.97
N THR A 111 -4.71 -12.45 1.71
CA THR A 111 -4.39 -12.80 3.10
C THR A 111 -4.08 -14.29 3.15
N LEU A 112 -2.92 -14.63 3.72
CA LEU A 112 -2.37 -15.99 3.77
C LEU A 112 -2.24 -16.48 5.21
#